data_AF-A0A7S2J7P3-F1
#
_entry.id   AF-A0A7S2J7P3-F1
#
_cell.length_a   1.000
_cell.length_b   1.000
_cell.length_c   1.000
_cell.angle_alpha   90.00
_cell.angle_beta   90.00
_cell.angle_gamma   90.00
#
_symmetry.space_group_name_H-M   'P 1'
#
loop_
_entity.id
_entity.type
_entity.pdbx_description
1 polymer ?
#
loop_
_entity_poly.entity_id
_entity_poly.type
_entity_poly.pdbx_seq_one_letter_code
_entity_poly.pdbx_strand_id
1 'polypeptide(L)'
;ARFDEMDEMAEEEGVAELAGAVVGHQSSDFKEGESVVLTLADQAIVTDEKGGAVLNEDTEMLENVNMAEDWKRQRNKELASGTNRYKPYDALGDSTGILGKYDDEPGRATMTLDGSGMVDEARLKRLAEVKARLAATQAGAGGGSGATQYDLSGPVVAAKTLTDGTDYQSRAEADAE
;
A
#
# COMPACT_ATOMS: atom_id res chain seq x y z
N ALA A 1 7.05 42.80 -6.73
CA ALA A 1 7.92 42.37 -7.85
C ALA A 1 9.11 41.57 -7.35
N ARG A 2 10.20 42.16 -6.80
CA ARG A 2 11.38 41.37 -6.38
C ARG A 2 11.16 40.44 -5.17
N PHE A 3 10.23 40.79 -4.28
CA PHE A 3 9.89 39.96 -3.11
C PHE A 3 8.93 38.83 -3.50
N ASP A 4 7.90 39.12 -4.30
CA ASP A 4 6.97 38.10 -4.82
C ASP A 4 7.69 37.00 -5.64
N GLU A 5 8.72 37.36 -6.42
CA GLU A 5 9.49 36.42 -7.25
C GLU A 5 10.45 35.52 -6.44
N MET A 6 10.89 35.98 -5.25
CA MET A 6 11.68 35.15 -4.32
C MET A 6 10.79 34.18 -3.52
N ASP A 7 9.58 34.59 -3.18
CA ASP A 7 8.62 33.75 -2.47
C ASP A 7 8.11 32.61 -3.38
N GLU A 8 7.80 32.88 -4.66
CA GLU A 8 7.43 31.85 -5.63
C GLU A 8 8.53 30.78 -5.84
N MET A 9 9.80 31.21 -5.93
CA MET A 9 10.93 30.28 -6.12
C MET A 9 11.17 29.39 -4.88
N ALA A 10 10.98 29.93 -3.68
CA ALA A 10 11.13 29.17 -2.43
C ALA A 10 9.99 28.14 -2.24
N GLU A 11 8.78 28.44 -2.72
CA GLU A 11 7.67 27.49 -2.69
C GLU A 11 7.91 26.32 -3.65
N GLU A 12 8.43 26.56 -4.85
CA GLU A 12 8.77 25.47 -5.79
C GLU A 12 9.90 24.57 -5.27
N GLU A 13 10.94 25.13 -4.65
CA GLU A 13 12.02 24.34 -4.04
C GLU A 13 11.52 23.50 -2.86
N GLY A 14 10.69 24.07 -1.98
CA GLY A 14 10.12 23.35 -0.84
C GLY A 14 9.20 22.20 -1.25
N VAL A 15 8.50 22.32 -2.39
CA VAL A 15 7.65 21.24 -2.91
C VAL A 15 8.48 20.07 -3.43
N ALA A 16 9.62 20.34 -4.09
CA ALA A 16 10.52 19.29 -4.57
C ALA A 16 11.18 18.50 -3.42
N GLU A 17 11.40 19.13 -2.25
CA GLU A 17 11.93 18.47 -1.05
C GLU A 17 10.98 17.42 -0.47
N LEU A 18 9.68 17.51 -0.78
CA LEU A 18 8.67 16.53 -0.33
C LEU A 18 8.56 15.31 -1.26
N ALA A 19 9.40 15.22 -2.28
CA ALA A 19 9.43 14.10 -3.20
C ALA A 19 9.65 12.77 -2.46
N GLY A 20 8.75 11.81 -2.67
CA GLY A 20 8.80 10.50 -2.02
C GLY A 20 8.32 10.47 -0.57
N ALA A 21 7.86 11.61 -0.01
CA ALA A 21 7.26 11.62 1.32
C ALA A 21 5.98 10.77 1.37
N VAL A 22 5.76 10.12 2.50
CA VAL A 22 4.57 9.29 2.74
C VAL A 22 3.52 10.14 3.44
N VAL A 23 2.30 10.17 2.93
CA VAL A 23 1.13 10.81 3.53
C VAL A 23 0.28 9.75 4.21
N GLY A 24 -0.05 9.95 5.49
CA GLY A 24 -0.86 9.05 6.32
C GLY A 24 -2.36 9.14 6.11
N HIS A 25 -2.81 9.49 4.90
CA HIS A 25 -4.22 9.64 4.49
C HIS A 25 -4.42 9.16 3.05
N GLN A 26 -5.65 8.79 2.68
CA GLN A 26 -5.99 8.46 1.29
C GLN A 26 -6.34 9.72 0.49
N SER A 27 -6.19 9.64 -0.82
CA SER A 27 -6.68 10.66 -1.75
C SER A 27 -8.17 10.96 -1.59
N SER A 28 -8.98 9.97 -1.19
CA SER A 28 -10.42 10.13 -0.93
C SER A 28 -10.75 10.97 0.31
N ASP A 29 -9.79 11.14 1.22
CA ASP A 29 -10.01 11.86 2.47
C ASP A 29 -9.91 13.39 2.25
N PHE A 30 -9.36 13.81 1.12
CA PHE A 30 -9.25 15.21 0.69
C PHE A 30 -10.43 15.60 -0.20
N LYS A 31 -11.00 16.79 0.05
CA LYS A 31 -12.07 17.35 -0.78
C LYS A 31 -11.46 18.26 -1.85
N GLU A 32 -11.95 18.14 -3.08
CA GLU A 32 -11.56 19.02 -4.18
C GLU A 32 -11.83 20.49 -3.81
N GLY A 33 -10.83 21.35 -4.01
CA GLY A 33 -10.91 22.78 -3.70
C GLY A 33 -10.67 23.14 -2.23
N GLU A 34 -10.38 22.18 -1.35
CA GLU A 34 -9.95 22.41 0.02
C GLU A 34 -8.42 22.33 0.13
N SER A 35 -7.79 23.35 0.73
CA SER A 35 -6.38 23.34 1.05
C SER A 35 -6.18 22.86 2.49
N VAL A 36 -5.48 21.74 2.65
CA VAL A 36 -5.22 21.12 3.97
C VAL A 36 -3.72 21.17 4.26
N VAL A 37 -3.35 21.68 5.43
CA VAL A 37 -1.96 21.68 5.88
C VAL A 37 -1.62 20.32 6.48
N LEU A 38 -0.53 19.72 6.00
CA LEU A 38 0.02 18.48 6.54
C LEU A 38 1.20 18.78 7.46
N THR A 39 1.33 17.99 8.52
CA THR A 39 2.39 18.09 9.52
C THR A 39 3.05 16.73 9.69
N LEU A 40 4.29 16.69 10.19
CA LEU A 40 4.96 15.43 10.51
C LEU A 40 4.13 14.65 11.55
N ALA A 41 3.90 13.37 11.30
CA ALA A 41 3.18 12.47 12.18
C ALA A 41 3.97 12.21 13.46
N ASP A 42 3.26 12.01 14.56
CA ASP A 42 3.87 11.67 15.85
C ASP A 42 4.34 10.20 15.83
N GLN A 43 5.65 9.99 15.71
CA GLN A 43 6.30 8.68 15.72
C GLN A 43 7.37 8.62 16.82
N ALA A 44 7.44 7.48 17.50
CA ALA A 44 8.47 7.26 18.50
C ALA A 44 9.84 7.16 17.82
N ILE A 45 10.83 7.88 18.36
CA ILE A 45 12.22 7.83 17.86
C ILE A 45 12.88 6.49 18.21
N VAL A 46 12.44 5.84 19.28
CA VAL A 46 13.03 4.61 19.79
C VAL A 46 11.94 3.57 20.02
N THR A 47 12.18 2.35 19.55
CA THR A 47 11.33 1.18 19.77
C THR A 47 12.03 0.21 20.74
N ASP A 48 11.24 -0.46 21.58
CA ASP A 48 11.75 -1.53 22.45
C ASP A 48 11.72 -2.84 21.68
N GLU A 49 12.79 -3.12 20.94
CA GLU A 49 12.96 -4.38 20.24
C GLU A 49 13.88 -5.30 21.07
N LYS A 50 13.36 -6.46 21.48
CA LYS A 50 14.12 -7.51 22.19
C LYS A 50 14.82 -7.04 23.48
N GLY A 51 14.22 -6.09 24.20
CA GLY A 51 14.74 -5.62 25.50
C GLY A 51 15.89 -4.62 25.37
N GLY A 52 16.04 -3.99 24.20
CA GLY A 52 16.96 -2.91 23.92
C GLY A 52 16.26 -1.76 23.21
N ALA A 53 16.68 -0.54 23.53
CA ALA A 53 16.28 0.66 22.80
C ALA A 53 16.93 0.65 21.41
N VAL A 54 16.13 0.44 20.36
CA VAL A 54 16.55 0.49 18.95
C VAL A 54 15.97 1.75 18.31
N LEU A 55 16.72 2.39 17.41
CA LEU A 55 16.23 3.55 16.68
C LEU A 55 15.08 3.12 15.76
N ASN A 56 14.04 3.93 15.70
CA ASN A 56 12.97 3.72 14.73
C ASN A 56 13.49 4.05 13.31
N GLU A 57 13.51 3.04 12.44
CA GLU A 57 13.88 3.16 11.03
C GLU A 57 12.65 3.22 10.10
N ASP A 58 11.44 3.32 10.67
CA ASP A 58 10.21 3.51 9.91
C ASP A 58 10.24 4.81 9.11
N THR A 59 9.57 4.80 7.97
CA THR A 59 9.45 6.01 7.13
C THR A 59 8.62 7.07 7.83
N GLU A 60 9.14 8.29 7.86
CA GLU A 60 8.44 9.47 8.35
C GLU A 60 7.19 9.75 7.50
N MET A 61 6.08 10.06 8.16
CA MET A 61 4.80 10.29 7.50
C MET A 61 4.26 11.70 7.73
N LEU A 62 3.55 12.25 6.76
CA LEU A 62 2.82 13.50 6.83
C LEU A 62 1.34 13.24 7.11
N GLU A 63 0.78 13.89 8.12
CA GLU A 63 -0.63 13.81 8.46
C GLU A 63 -1.22 15.18 8.80
N ASN A 64 -2.50 15.40 8.49
CA ASN A 64 -3.23 16.49 9.11
C ASN A 64 -3.64 16.10 10.54
N VAL A 65 -3.36 16.98 11.51
CA VAL A 65 -3.65 16.73 12.94
C VAL A 65 -5.14 16.48 13.19
N ASN A 66 -6.03 17.28 12.61
CA ASN A 66 -7.47 17.15 12.84
C ASN A 66 -7.99 15.82 12.27
N MET A 67 -7.56 15.46 11.06
CA MET A 67 -7.94 14.20 10.42
C MET A 67 -7.42 13.00 11.21
N ALA A 68 -6.20 13.06 11.72
CA ALA A 68 -5.61 12.00 12.55
C ALA A 68 -6.36 11.82 13.87
N GLU A 69 -6.73 12.91 14.55
CA GLU A 69 -7.53 12.86 15.77
C GLU A 69 -8.94 12.32 15.52
N ASP A 70 -9.58 12.74 14.43
CA ASP A 70 -10.90 12.26 14.05
C ASP A 70 -10.89 10.77 13.72
N TRP A 71 -9.86 10.30 13.01
CA TRP A 71 -9.65 8.87 12.77
C TRP A 71 -9.50 8.10 14.09
N LYS A 72 -8.61 8.55 14.98
CA LYS A 72 -8.42 7.93 16.31
C LYS A 72 -9.73 7.91 17.12
N ARG A 73 -10.51 8.99 17.06
CA ARG A 73 -11.79 9.11 17.75
C ARG A 73 -12.85 8.16 17.20
N GLN A 74 -12.97 8.08 15.87
CA GLN A 74 -13.88 7.15 15.20
C GLN A 74 -13.50 5.70 15.51
N ARG A 75 -12.21 5.36 15.40
CA ARG A 75 -11.64 4.06 15.77
C ARG A 75 -11.99 3.67 17.21
N ASN A 76 -11.74 4.57 18.16
CA ASN A 76 -12.06 4.33 19.57
C ASN A 76 -13.56 4.15 19.80
N LYS A 77 -14.39 4.91 19.08
CA LYS A 77 -15.85 4.77 19.12
C LYS A 77 -16.30 3.43 18.54
N GLU A 78 -15.73 2.97 17.43
CA GLU A 78 -16.01 1.66 16.84
C GLU A 78 -15.65 0.53 17.82
N LEU A 79 -14.42 0.56 18.35
CA LEU A 79 -13.92 -0.38 19.36
C LEU A 79 -14.77 -0.38 20.64
N ALA A 80 -15.29 0.77 21.06
CA ALA A 80 -16.18 0.90 22.21
C ALA A 80 -17.62 0.47 21.89
N SER A 81 -18.10 0.72 20.68
CA SER A 81 -19.47 0.40 20.24
C SER A 81 -19.66 -1.09 19.95
N GLY A 82 -18.57 -1.82 19.70
CA GLY A 82 -18.44 -3.25 19.94
C GLY A 82 -19.57 -4.12 19.37
N THR A 83 -19.43 -4.53 18.12
CA THR A 83 -19.86 -5.85 17.63
C THR A 83 -19.23 -7.01 18.40
N ASN A 84 -18.20 -6.75 19.23
CA ASN A 84 -17.62 -7.70 20.17
C ASN A 84 -18.16 -7.49 21.60
N ARG A 85 -19.49 -7.50 21.76
CA ARG A 85 -20.08 -7.73 23.08
C ARG A 85 -19.69 -9.15 23.47
N TYR A 86 -18.83 -9.28 24.47
CA TYR A 86 -18.53 -10.56 25.10
C TYR A 86 -19.85 -11.30 25.38
N LYS A 87 -20.12 -12.35 24.60
CA LYS A 87 -21.28 -13.23 24.77
C LYS A 87 -20.79 -14.50 25.44
N PRO A 88 -20.82 -14.59 26.78
CA PRO A 88 -20.27 -15.75 27.49
C PRO A 88 -20.99 -17.09 27.21
N TYR A 89 -22.08 -17.09 26.43
CA TYR A 89 -22.94 -18.26 26.21
C TYR A 89 -23.24 -18.57 24.74
N ASP A 90 -22.49 -18.04 23.77
CA ASP A 90 -22.68 -18.39 22.35
C ASP A 90 -21.85 -19.65 22.03
N ALA A 91 -22.34 -20.82 22.46
CA ALA A 91 -21.63 -22.11 22.39
C ALA A 91 -21.61 -22.74 20.98
N LEU A 92 -22.11 -22.05 19.94
CA LEU A 92 -22.23 -22.60 18.58
C LEU A 92 -21.98 -21.56 17.47
N GLY A 93 -21.42 -20.39 17.81
CA GLY A 93 -21.17 -19.29 16.87
C GLY A 93 -19.68 -19.16 16.55
N ASP A 94 -19.39 -19.08 15.27
CA ASP A 94 -18.08 -18.94 14.62
C ASP A 94 -16.99 -18.30 15.51
N SER A 95 -15.86 -19.00 15.63
CA SER A 95 -14.71 -18.66 16.46
C SER A 95 -14.00 -17.41 15.96
N THR A 96 -14.62 -16.24 16.12
CA THR A 96 -13.88 -14.99 16.12
C THR A 96 -13.06 -14.99 17.41
N GLY A 97 -11.73 -14.91 17.26
CA GLY A 97 -10.78 -15.09 18.35
C GLY A 97 -11.19 -14.28 19.58
N ILE A 98 -10.98 -14.86 20.76
CA ILE A 98 -11.39 -14.37 22.08
C ILE A 98 -10.98 -12.89 22.33
N LEU A 99 -10.12 -12.32 21.49
CA LEU A 99 -9.58 -10.98 21.63
C LEU A 99 -9.27 -10.31 20.27
N GLY A 100 -10.29 -9.97 19.48
CA GLY A 100 -10.12 -9.09 18.29
C GLY A 100 -9.55 -7.69 18.58
N LYS A 101 -9.25 -7.37 19.85
CA LYS A 101 -8.44 -6.20 20.26
C LYS A 101 -6.93 -6.39 20.03
N TYR A 102 -6.49 -7.61 19.71
CA TYR A 102 -5.10 -8.00 19.46
C TYR A 102 -4.90 -8.57 18.06
N ASP A 103 -5.96 -8.61 17.24
CA ASP A 103 -5.76 -8.73 15.80
C ASP A 103 -5.05 -7.44 15.35
N ASP A 104 -4.01 -7.59 14.53
CA ASP A 104 -3.17 -6.48 14.07
C ASP A 104 -4.02 -5.29 13.63
N GLU A 105 -3.62 -4.09 14.06
CA GLU A 105 -4.33 -2.89 13.63
C GLU A 105 -4.34 -2.85 12.10
N PRO A 106 -5.52 -2.70 11.45
CA PRO A 106 -5.56 -2.49 10.02
C PRO A 106 -4.71 -1.25 9.76
N GLY A 107 -3.63 -1.45 9.00
CA GLY A 107 -2.65 -0.42 8.73
C GLY A 107 -3.33 0.86 8.27
N ARG A 108 -2.80 2.01 8.71
CA ARG A 108 -3.28 3.30 8.22
C ARG A 108 -3.13 3.34 6.71
N ALA A 109 -4.13 3.88 6.04
CA ALA A 109 -4.07 4.00 4.60
C ALA A 109 -3.10 5.12 4.23
N THR A 110 -2.05 4.77 3.49
CA THR A 110 -0.97 5.67 3.13
C THR A 110 -0.92 5.93 1.62
N MET A 111 -0.37 7.09 1.26
CA MET A 111 -0.13 7.52 -0.11
C MET A 111 1.29 8.07 -0.21
N THR A 112 1.95 7.94 -1.37
CA THR A 112 3.30 8.48 -1.59
C THR A 112 3.25 9.63 -2.58
N LEU A 113 4.01 10.69 -2.29
CA LEU A 113 4.19 11.81 -3.21
C LEU A 113 5.22 11.45 -4.28
N ASP A 114 5.00 11.92 -5.52
CA ASP A 114 5.91 11.71 -6.62
C ASP A 114 7.12 12.67 -6.59
N GLY A 115 7.99 12.59 -7.60
CA GLY A 115 9.19 13.43 -7.72
C GLY A 115 8.93 14.93 -7.83
N SER A 116 7.66 15.34 -8.02
CA SER A 116 7.24 16.74 -8.06
C SER A 116 6.53 17.19 -6.78
N GLY A 117 6.54 16.36 -5.72
CA GLY A 117 5.80 16.64 -4.49
C GLY A 117 4.29 16.59 -4.66
N MET A 118 3.80 16.12 -5.81
CA MET A 118 2.39 16.01 -6.13
C MET A 118 1.94 14.54 -6.11
N VAL A 119 0.63 14.36 -6.13
CA VAL A 119 0.02 13.05 -6.34
C VAL A 119 -0.29 12.95 -7.83
N ASP A 120 0.33 12.01 -8.53
CA ASP A 120 -0.05 11.70 -9.91
C ASP A 120 -1.43 11.02 -9.94
N GLU A 121 -2.49 11.83 -9.97
CA GLU A 121 -3.86 11.37 -10.09
C GLU A 121 -4.08 10.51 -11.33
N ALA A 122 -3.36 10.78 -12.42
CA ALA A 122 -3.47 10.00 -13.65
C ALA A 122 -2.90 8.60 -13.45
N ARG A 123 -1.79 8.47 -12.71
CA ARG A 123 -1.24 7.18 -12.30
C ARG A 123 -2.16 6.46 -11.32
N LEU A 124 -2.75 7.14 -10.34
CA LEU A 124 -3.74 6.53 -9.44
C LEU A 124 -4.97 6.00 -10.20
N LYS A 125 -5.52 6.78 -11.13
CA LYS A 125 -6.65 6.38 -11.99
C LYS A 125 -6.29 5.19 -12.87
N ARG A 126 -5.10 5.20 -13.51
CA ARG A 126 -4.60 4.07 -14.30
C ARG A 126 -4.43 2.81 -13.45
N LEU A 127 -3.88 2.93 -12.25
CA LEU A 127 -3.72 1.79 -11.32
C LEU A 127 -5.08 1.24 -10.89
N ALA A 128 -6.06 2.10 -10.62
CA ALA A 128 -7.42 1.69 -10.30
C ALA A 128 -8.09 0.93 -11.47
N GLU A 129 -7.93 1.42 -12.70
CA GLU A 129 -8.42 0.76 -13.90
C GLU A 129 -7.74 -0.60 -14.13
N VAL A 130 -6.42 -0.67 -14.00
CA VAL A 130 -5.66 -1.92 -14.13
C VAL A 130 -6.07 -2.92 -13.05
N LYS A 131 -6.25 -2.48 -11.80
CA LYS A 131 -6.73 -3.33 -10.70
C LYS A 131 -8.14 -3.85 -10.96
N ALA A 132 -9.05 -3.00 -11.46
CA ALA A 132 -10.39 -3.41 -11.83
C ALA A 132 -10.38 -4.43 -12.98
N ARG A 133 -9.53 -4.21 -14.00
CA ARG A 133 -9.34 -5.14 -15.11
C ARG A 133 -8.75 -6.48 -14.65
N LEU A 134 -7.76 -6.45 -13.76
CA LEU A 134 -7.15 -7.67 -13.21
C LEU A 134 -8.16 -8.47 -12.39
N ALA A 135 -8.93 -7.80 -11.54
CA ALA A 135 -10.00 -8.42 -10.75
C ALA A 135 -11.08 -9.02 -11.66
N ALA A 136 -11.46 -8.33 -12.75
CA ALA A 136 -12.39 -8.86 -13.74
C ALA A 136 -11.82 -10.08 -14.49
N THR A 137 -10.52 -10.09 -14.82
CA THR A 137 -9.88 -11.26 -15.44
C THR A 137 -9.73 -12.43 -14.45
N GLN A 138 -9.45 -12.18 -13.17
CA GLN A 138 -9.42 -13.22 -12.13
C GLN A 138 -10.82 -13.77 -11.85
N ALA A 139 -11.84 -12.92 -11.81
CA ALA A 139 -13.24 -13.33 -11.64
C ALA A 139 -13.77 -14.08 -12.89
N GLY A 140 -13.35 -13.66 -14.09
CA GLY A 140 -13.63 -14.36 -15.36
C GLY A 140 -12.85 -15.66 -15.54
N ALA A 141 -11.71 -15.81 -14.87
CA ALA A 141 -10.94 -17.06 -14.79
C ALA A 141 -11.55 -18.07 -13.79
N GLY A 142 -12.68 -17.76 -13.16
CA GLY A 142 -13.48 -18.68 -12.35
C GLY A 142 -14.21 -19.78 -13.13
N GLY A 143 -13.89 -19.98 -14.42
CA GLY A 143 -14.48 -21.02 -15.28
C GLY A 143 -13.47 -21.91 -16.00
N GLY A 144 -12.17 -21.78 -15.72
CA GLY A 144 -11.13 -22.58 -16.36
C GLY A 144 -10.02 -22.88 -15.38
N SER A 145 -10.03 -24.10 -14.82
CA SER A 145 -8.89 -24.68 -14.12
C SER A 145 -7.68 -24.69 -15.06
N GLY A 146 -6.87 -23.64 -14.96
CA GLY A 146 -5.53 -23.54 -15.53
C GLY A 146 -4.50 -23.61 -14.42
N ALA A 147 -4.71 -24.46 -13.41
CA ALA A 147 -3.60 -24.95 -12.63
C ALA A 147 -2.67 -25.66 -13.63
N THR A 148 -1.50 -25.10 -13.89
CA THR A 148 -0.38 -25.88 -14.43
C THR A 148 -0.03 -26.91 -13.37
N GLN A 149 -0.80 -28.00 -13.34
CA GLN A 149 -0.54 -29.17 -12.54
C GLN A 149 0.70 -29.81 -13.16
N TYR A 150 1.85 -29.63 -12.51
CA TYR A 150 3.04 -30.38 -12.84
C TYR A 150 2.73 -31.85 -12.62
N ASP A 151 2.55 -32.61 -13.70
CA ASP A 151 2.40 -34.06 -13.64
C ASP A 151 3.76 -34.69 -13.33
N LEU A 152 3.98 -34.98 -12.05
CA LEU A 152 5.18 -35.66 -11.54
C LEU A 152 5.13 -37.19 -11.70
N SER A 153 4.13 -37.73 -12.41
CA SER A 153 3.98 -39.19 -12.60
C SER A 153 4.63 -39.72 -13.88
N GLY A 154 5.15 -38.83 -14.74
CA GLY A 154 5.93 -39.22 -15.93
C GLY A 154 7.36 -39.68 -15.57
N PRO A 155 7.97 -40.58 -16.36
CA PRO A 155 9.37 -40.96 -16.16
C PRO A 155 10.26 -39.72 -16.28
N VAL A 156 11.13 -39.53 -15.29
CA VAL A 156 12.11 -38.43 -15.25
C VAL A 156 13.00 -38.52 -16.47
N VAL A 157 12.67 -37.76 -17.51
CA VAL A 157 13.53 -37.62 -18.68
C VAL A 157 14.75 -36.81 -18.24
N ALA A 158 15.94 -37.37 -18.43
CA ALA A 158 17.20 -36.78 -18.01
C ALA A 158 17.27 -35.28 -18.35
N ALA A 159 17.56 -34.45 -17.34
CA ALA A 159 17.72 -33.02 -17.48
C ALA A 159 18.70 -32.72 -18.63
N LYS A 160 18.23 -32.02 -19.67
CA LYS A 160 19.14 -31.38 -20.62
C LYS A 160 19.90 -30.32 -19.84
N THR A 161 21.20 -30.50 -19.72
CA THR A 161 22.12 -29.51 -19.17
C THR A 161 21.89 -28.19 -19.89
N LEU A 162 21.56 -27.14 -19.12
CA LEU A 162 21.48 -25.78 -19.60
C LEU A 162 22.88 -25.39 -20.08
N THR A 163 23.10 -25.34 -21.39
CA THR A 163 24.30 -24.74 -21.97
C THR A 163 24.08 -23.24 -21.98
N ASP A 164 24.86 -22.51 -21.18
CA ASP A 164 24.89 -21.06 -21.17
C ASP A 164 25.14 -20.53 -22.60
N GLY A 165 24.20 -19.76 -23.14
CA GLY A 165 24.55 -18.72 -24.12
C GLY A 165 23.88 -18.68 -25.51
N THR A 166 22.66 -19.19 -25.75
CA THR A 166 22.07 -19.09 -27.12
C THR A 166 20.60 -18.67 -27.23
N ASP A 167 19.94 -18.19 -26.18
CA ASP A 167 18.48 -18.11 -26.19
C ASP A 167 17.91 -16.73 -26.58
N TYR A 168 18.73 -15.81 -27.12
CA TYR A 168 18.28 -14.46 -27.49
C TYR A 168 17.73 -14.31 -28.91
N GLN A 169 17.75 -15.36 -29.75
CA GLN A 169 17.12 -15.24 -31.06
C GLN A 169 15.61 -15.49 -30.98
N SER A 170 14.87 -14.39 -30.99
CA SER A 170 13.43 -14.41 -31.15
C SER A 170 13.06 -15.00 -32.51
N ARG A 171 11.98 -15.79 -32.54
CA ARG A 171 11.45 -16.50 -33.72
C ARG A 171 11.17 -15.60 -34.94
N ALA A 172 11.19 -14.27 -34.77
CA ALA A 172 11.03 -13.30 -35.84
C ALA A 172 12.23 -13.23 -36.82
N GLU A 173 13.43 -13.69 -36.42
CA GLU A 173 14.62 -13.64 -37.30
C GLU A 173 14.83 -14.91 -38.14
N ALA A 174 14.14 -16.02 -37.85
CA ALA A 174 14.33 -17.28 -38.55
C ALA A 174 13.56 -17.41 -39.88
N ASP A 175 12.61 -16.51 -40.14
CA ASP A 175 11.77 -16.54 -41.36
C ASP A 175 12.25 -15.55 -42.44
N ALA A 176 13.47 -15.01 -42.31
CA ALA A 176 14.02 -13.99 -43.21
C ALA A 176 15.21 -14.46 -44.09
N GLU A 177 15.46 -15.76 -44.21
CA GLU A 177 16.50 -16.31 -45.11
C GLU A 177 15.95 -17.31 -46.13
#